data_AF-A0A914P165-F1
#
_entry.id   AF-A0A914P165-F1
#
_cell.length_a   1.000
_cell.length_b   1.000
_cell.length_c   1.000
_cell.angle_alpha   90.00
_cell.angle_beta   90.00
_cell.angle_gamma   90.00
#
_symmetry.space_group_name_H-M   'P 1'
#
loop_
_entity.id
_entity.type
_entity.pdbx_description
1 polymer ?
#
loop_
_entity_poly.entity_id
_entity_poly.type
_entity_poly.pdbx_seq_one_letter_code
_entity_poly.pdbx_strand_id
1 'polypeptide(L)'
;DCPCLSRDLARIFEIYWQASEKKCAKEVQKMIQQMPPAFYNSQKPLAIFDGENNKLDVHLSASPRSLNSPRRSWDLNDIVEAIKNAKTFILIHVMDYFPMFLYTQKGKYWPPIDNAIREAILRGVKIKIISTALHFPNKGLGFLKSLEVLGERHSGGSVSVKIFKVPADSFAYQPVLQRDRRTHKKFLMTDDTLIIGTSNWSGDYFEDLGTGVAIVLKQTEKRRKIPQIFKQMKNLFERDWNSNYAHLLNFYIKNCLEENEGKESNEICEIEKDPNLLT
;
A
#
# COMPACT_ATOMS: atom_id res chain seq x y z
N ASP A 1 11.66 -20.26 10.94
CA ASP A 1 11.46 -19.59 12.24
C ASP A 1 12.44 -18.44 12.34
N CYS A 2 11.99 -17.19 12.58
CA CYS A 2 12.88 -16.01 12.57
C CYS A 2 12.74 -15.14 13.84
N PRO A 3 13.28 -15.61 14.98
CA PRO A 3 13.27 -14.83 16.23
C PRO A 3 13.94 -13.46 16.12
N CYS A 4 14.76 -13.22 15.10
CA CYS A 4 15.41 -11.94 14.86
C CYS A 4 14.40 -10.86 14.41
N LEU A 5 13.53 -11.16 13.44
CA LEU A 5 12.52 -10.21 12.98
C LEU A 5 11.46 -9.97 14.05
N SER A 6 11.05 -11.00 14.78
CA SER A 6 10.09 -10.85 15.88
C SER A 6 10.62 -9.94 16.99
N ARG A 7 11.90 -10.07 17.36
CA ARG A 7 12.54 -9.16 18.33
C ARG A 7 12.67 -7.73 17.81
N ASP A 8 12.91 -7.57 16.51
CA ASP A 8 12.96 -6.24 15.89
C ASP A 8 11.58 -5.57 15.81
N LEU A 9 10.53 -6.35 15.54
CA LEU A 9 9.14 -5.88 15.60
C LEU A 9 8.71 -5.52 17.03
N ALA A 10 9.11 -6.32 18.03
CA ALA A 10 8.84 -6.03 19.44
C ALA A 10 9.38 -4.66 19.87
N ARG A 11 10.50 -4.19 19.28
CA ARG A 11 11.01 -2.83 19.52
C ARG A 11 10.11 -1.74 18.95
N ILE A 12 9.50 -1.97 17.79
CA ILE A 12 8.52 -1.03 17.23
C ILE A 12 7.31 -0.95 18.17
N PHE A 13 6.80 -2.09 18.62
CA PHE A 13 5.70 -2.15 19.58
C PHE A 13 6.03 -1.43 20.89
N GLU A 14 7.22 -1.66 21.46
CA GLU A 14 7.64 -1.05 22.73
C GLU A 14 7.66 0.47 22.67
N ILE A 15 8.04 1.06 21.53
CA ILE A 15 8.00 2.52 21.34
C ILE A 15 6.56 3.02 21.46
N TYR A 16 5.62 2.37 20.80
CA TYR A 16 4.21 2.76 20.86
C TYR A 16 3.63 2.57 22.26
N TRP A 17 4.00 1.46 22.92
CA TRP A 17 3.59 1.19 24.29
C TRP A 17 4.07 2.29 25.24
N GLN A 18 5.37 2.60 25.27
CA GLN A 18 5.91 3.65 26.13
C GLN A 18 5.45 5.06 25.74
N ALA A 19 5.20 5.32 24.45
CA ALA A 19 4.70 6.61 23.99
C ALA A 19 3.30 6.90 24.55
N SER A 20 2.47 5.87 24.73
CA SER A 20 1.12 5.99 25.29
C SER A 20 1.09 6.48 26.75
N GLU A 21 2.20 6.28 27.47
CA GLU A 21 2.35 6.74 28.87
C GLU A 21 2.86 8.19 28.98
N LYS A 22 3.25 8.83 27.88
CA LYS A 22 3.83 10.18 27.90
C LYS A 22 2.74 11.24 27.75
N LYS A 23 2.93 12.37 28.42
CA LYS A 23 1.91 13.44 28.48
C LYS A 23 2.01 14.42 27.32
N CYS A 24 3.16 14.50 26.67
CA CYS A 24 3.36 15.41 25.54
C CYS A 24 4.38 14.91 24.52
N ALA A 25 4.33 15.47 23.31
CA ALA A 25 5.20 15.09 22.20
C ALA A 25 6.70 15.24 22.53
N LYS A 26 7.09 16.23 23.34
CA LYS A 26 8.50 16.42 23.74
C LYS A 26 9.03 15.25 24.57
N GLU A 27 8.22 14.71 25.46
CA GLU A 27 8.57 13.53 26.26
C GLU A 27 8.69 12.28 25.40
N VAL A 28 7.77 12.10 24.44
CA VAL A 28 7.81 11.00 23.46
C VAL A 28 9.11 11.07 22.65
N GLN A 29 9.43 12.24 22.10
CA GLN A 29 10.66 12.42 21.29
C GLN A 29 11.93 12.16 22.10
N LYS A 30 11.99 12.65 23.35
CA LYS A 30 13.13 12.39 24.24
C LYS A 30 13.28 10.90 24.53
N MET A 31 12.17 10.19 24.79
CA MET A 31 12.17 8.74 25.01
C MET A 31 12.68 7.99 23.77
N ILE A 32 12.17 8.31 22.58
CA ILE A 32 12.59 7.66 21.33
C ILE A 32 14.08 7.86 21.06
N GLN A 33 14.62 9.05 21.31
CA GLN A 33 16.05 9.33 21.13
C GLN A 33 16.94 8.51 22.08
N GLN A 34 16.40 8.08 23.23
CA GLN A 34 17.09 7.24 24.20
C GLN A 34 16.94 5.74 23.92
N MET A 35 16.01 5.35 23.02
CA MET A 35 15.82 3.97 22.63
C MET A 35 17.03 3.43 21.85
N PRO A 36 17.35 2.12 22.00
CA PRO A 36 18.35 1.49 21.15
C PRO A 36 18.02 1.62 19.66
N PRO A 37 19.04 1.73 18.78
CA PRO A 37 18.80 1.77 17.34
C PRO A 37 18.17 0.47 16.86
N ALA A 38 17.38 0.54 15.77
CA ALA A 38 16.81 -0.63 15.11
C ALA A 38 17.88 -1.69 14.81
N PHE A 39 17.53 -2.98 14.94
CA PHE A 39 18.49 -4.05 14.65
C PHE A 39 18.80 -4.13 13.16
N TYR A 40 17.74 -3.96 12.34
CA TYR A 40 17.78 -4.05 10.89
C TYR A 40 17.11 -2.84 10.27
N ASN A 41 17.61 -2.44 9.09
CA ASN A 41 17.07 -1.37 8.27
C ASN A 41 17.52 -1.54 6.82
N SER A 42 17.12 -0.62 5.96
CA SER A 42 17.47 -0.59 4.53
C SER A 42 18.98 -0.63 4.24
N GLN A 43 19.83 -0.14 5.14
CA GLN A 43 21.29 -0.12 4.98
C GLN A 43 21.97 -1.35 5.61
N LYS A 44 21.37 -1.93 6.66
CA LYS A 44 21.83 -3.14 7.36
C LYS A 44 20.66 -4.13 7.50
N PRO A 45 20.23 -4.76 6.40
CA PRO A 45 19.13 -5.72 6.45
C PRO A 45 19.56 -7.05 7.07
N LEU A 46 18.58 -7.84 7.50
CA LEU A 46 18.78 -9.24 7.89
C LEU A 46 18.81 -10.11 6.63
N ALA A 47 19.91 -10.84 6.41
CA ALA A 47 19.96 -11.86 5.38
C ALA A 47 19.19 -13.11 5.83
N ILE A 48 18.26 -13.58 5.00
CA ILE A 48 17.54 -14.85 5.15
C ILE A 48 17.65 -15.69 3.87
N PHE A 49 17.27 -16.97 3.93
CA PHE A 49 17.22 -17.86 2.78
C PHE A 49 15.83 -18.49 2.64
N ASP A 50 15.32 -18.59 1.42
CA ASP A 50 13.95 -19.03 1.12
C ASP A 50 13.76 -20.56 1.08
N GLY A 51 14.60 -21.32 1.79
CA GLY A 51 14.58 -22.80 1.77
C GLY A 51 15.17 -23.42 0.49
N GLU A 52 15.27 -22.66 -0.61
CA GLU A 52 15.92 -23.05 -1.88
C GLU A 52 17.30 -22.38 -2.05
N ASN A 53 17.93 -21.94 -0.95
CA ASN A 53 19.20 -21.21 -0.94
C ASN A 53 19.20 -19.87 -1.73
N ASN A 54 18.05 -19.26 -2.01
CA ASN A 54 18.02 -17.89 -2.51
C ASN A 54 18.13 -16.92 -1.33
N LYS A 55 19.17 -16.08 -1.35
CA LYS A 55 19.37 -15.05 -0.34
C LYS A 55 18.38 -13.90 -0.54
N LEU A 56 17.73 -13.50 0.55
CA LEU A 56 16.87 -12.32 0.63
C LEU A 56 17.38 -11.41 1.75
N ASP A 57 17.42 -10.11 1.48
CA ASP A 57 17.67 -9.10 2.48
C ASP A 57 16.31 -8.60 2.99
N VAL A 58 16.10 -8.65 4.31
CA VAL A 58 14.82 -8.35 4.95
C VAL A 58 15.00 -7.35 6.07
N HIS A 59 14.10 -6.37 6.14
CA HIS A 59 14.00 -5.47 7.28
C HIS A 59 12.56 -5.04 7.52
N LEU A 60 12.32 -4.49 8.70
CA LEU A 60 11.05 -3.85 9.04
C LEU A 60 11.20 -2.33 8.94
N SER A 61 10.20 -1.70 8.38
CA SER A 61 10.03 -0.25 8.38
C SER A 61 8.79 0.12 9.18
N ALA A 62 8.71 1.37 9.65
CA ALA A 62 7.54 1.85 10.36
C ALA A 62 7.25 3.32 10.07
N SER A 63 6.00 3.71 10.34
CA SER A 63 5.48 5.07 10.26
C SER A 63 4.73 5.44 11.54
N PRO A 64 4.70 6.74 11.90
CA PRO A 64 5.36 7.85 11.23
C PRO A 64 6.85 7.91 11.58
N ARG A 65 7.62 8.67 10.79
CA ARG A 65 9.06 8.85 11.05
C ARG A 65 9.34 9.41 12.45
N SER A 66 8.44 10.23 13.00
CA SER A 66 8.57 10.80 14.34
C SER A 66 8.49 9.76 15.46
N LEU A 67 7.92 8.58 15.21
CA LEU A 67 7.83 7.46 16.18
C LEU A 67 8.84 6.34 15.91
N ASN A 68 9.81 6.57 15.01
CA ASN A 68 10.81 5.58 14.68
C ASN A 68 12.01 5.67 15.63
N SER A 69 12.45 4.52 16.18
CA SER A 69 13.74 4.42 16.89
C SER A 69 14.89 4.88 15.98
N PRO A 70 16.04 5.30 16.55
CA PRO A 70 17.21 5.63 15.75
C PRO A 70 17.52 4.56 14.70
N ARG A 71 17.79 4.98 13.47
CA ARG A 71 18.11 4.10 12.31
C ARG A 71 17.00 3.13 11.86
N ARG A 72 15.76 3.25 12.34
CA ARG A 72 14.62 2.51 11.75
C ARG A 72 14.29 3.11 10.38
N SER A 73 14.10 2.26 9.37
CA SER A 73 13.61 2.69 8.06
C SER A 73 12.18 3.21 8.14
N TRP A 74 11.90 4.25 7.37
CA TRP A 74 10.55 4.83 7.27
C TRP A 74 9.80 4.17 6.11
N ASP A 75 8.57 3.69 6.34
CA ASP A 75 7.79 2.98 5.30
C ASP A 75 7.68 3.79 4.02
N LEU A 76 7.42 5.10 4.14
CA LEU A 76 7.29 5.96 2.98
C LEU A 76 8.56 5.95 2.12
N ASN A 77 9.72 6.01 2.77
CA ASN A 77 11.00 6.04 2.08
C ASN A 77 11.25 4.71 1.36
N ASP A 78 10.98 3.58 2.01
CA ASP A 78 11.18 2.26 1.39
C ASP A 78 10.23 2.04 0.20
N ILE A 79 8.97 2.48 0.28
CA ILE A 79 8.03 2.44 -0.85
C ILE A 79 8.52 3.31 -2.00
N VAL A 80 8.89 4.57 -1.72
CA VAL A 80 9.37 5.51 -2.74
C VAL A 80 10.66 5.02 -3.39
N GLU A 81 11.61 4.50 -2.60
CA GLU A 81 12.86 3.94 -3.12
C GLU A 81 12.62 2.69 -3.98
N ALA A 82 11.71 1.80 -3.58
CA ALA A 82 11.35 0.64 -4.39
C ALA A 82 10.79 1.07 -5.76
N ILE A 83 9.87 2.05 -5.78
CA ILE A 83 9.31 2.60 -7.03
C ILE A 83 10.38 3.27 -7.88
N LYS A 84 11.29 4.06 -7.28
CA LYS A 84 12.39 4.72 -7.99
C LYS A 84 13.38 3.72 -8.59
N ASN A 85 13.64 2.62 -7.89
CA ASN A 85 14.59 1.60 -8.32
C ASN A 85 14.01 0.60 -9.33
N ALA A 86 12.69 0.45 -9.42
CA ALA A 86 12.03 -0.41 -10.39
C ALA A 86 12.48 -0.12 -11.82
N LYS A 87 12.71 -1.19 -12.58
CA LYS A 87 13.27 -1.17 -13.94
C LYS A 87 12.27 -1.62 -14.98
N THR A 88 11.49 -2.67 -14.72
CA THR A 88 10.60 -3.23 -15.74
C THR A 88 9.13 -3.17 -15.36
N PHE A 89 8.80 -3.48 -14.10
CA PHE A 89 7.41 -3.44 -13.64
C PHE A 89 7.25 -3.00 -12.20
N ILE A 90 6.04 -2.53 -11.90
CA ILE A 90 5.55 -2.30 -10.54
C ILE A 90 4.13 -2.88 -10.44
N LEU A 91 3.89 -3.73 -9.44
CA LEU A 91 2.57 -4.24 -9.09
C LEU A 91 2.16 -3.62 -7.74
N ILE A 92 1.01 -2.95 -7.71
CA ILE A 92 0.48 -2.30 -6.49
C ILE A 92 -0.90 -2.86 -6.22
N HIS A 93 -1.13 -3.38 -5.01
CA HIS A 93 -2.47 -3.68 -4.53
C HIS A 93 -2.68 -2.99 -3.19
N VAL A 94 -3.50 -1.95 -3.21
CA VAL A 94 -3.86 -1.15 -2.04
C VAL A 94 -5.38 -1.06 -1.95
N MET A 95 -5.93 -0.81 -0.76
CA MET A 95 -7.35 -0.51 -0.66
C MET A 95 -7.60 0.92 -1.13
N ASP A 96 -6.88 1.88 -0.55
CA ASP A 96 -7.06 3.30 -0.82
C ASP A 96 -5.78 3.92 -1.40
N TYR A 97 -5.96 4.73 -2.45
CA TYR A 97 -4.92 5.54 -3.10
C TYR A 97 -5.34 7.01 -3.16
N PHE A 98 -4.67 7.86 -2.40
CA PHE A 98 -4.94 9.29 -2.32
C PHE A 98 -3.62 10.05 -2.14
N PRO A 99 -3.14 10.81 -3.14
CA PRO A 99 -1.99 11.70 -2.99
C PRO A 99 -2.35 12.97 -2.19
N MET A 100 -3.01 12.79 -1.05
CA MET A 100 -3.47 13.83 -0.15
C MET A 100 -3.74 13.26 1.25
N PHE A 101 -3.98 14.15 2.20
CA PHE A 101 -4.55 13.82 3.51
C PHE A 101 -6.08 13.76 3.42
N LEU A 102 -6.65 12.70 3.98
CA LEU A 102 -8.09 12.44 3.99
C LEU A 102 -8.79 12.96 5.24
N TYR A 103 -8.12 12.89 6.39
CA TYR A 103 -8.75 13.09 7.70
C TYR A 103 -8.38 14.44 8.34
N THR A 104 -7.83 15.37 7.56
CA THR A 104 -7.54 16.74 7.98
C THR A 104 -8.68 17.69 7.61
N GLN A 105 -8.95 18.69 8.45
CA GLN A 105 -10.04 19.66 8.24
C GLN A 105 -9.98 20.36 6.87
N LYS A 106 -8.77 20.62 6.37
CA LYS A 106 -8.53 21.10 5.00
C LYS A 106 -7.79 20.00 4.24
N GLY A 107 -8.30 19.62 3.07
CA GLY A 107 -7.60 18.69 2.19
C GLY A 107 -6.23 19.25 1.84
N LYS A 108 -5.18 18.50 2.16
CA LYS A 108 -3.78 18.89 1.90
C LYS A 108 -3.18 17.92 0.90
N TYR A 109 -2.60 18.45 -0.18
CA TYR A 109 -1.90 17.63 -1.17
C TYR A 109 -0.66 16.98 -0.55
N TRP A 110 -0.42 15.71 -0.89
CA TRP A 110 0.67 14.88 -0.38
C TRP A 110 1.21 13.99 -1.52
N PRO A 111 2.22 14.48 -2.26
CA PRO A 111 2.68 13.84 -3.50
C PRO A 111 3.66 12.66 -3.44
N PRO A 112 4.38 12.31 -2.36
CA PRO A 112 5.62 11.51 -2.48
C PRO A 112 5.50 10.21 -3.29
N ILE A 113 4.48 9.39 -3.02
CA ILE A 113 4.26 8.12 -3.75
C ILE A 113 3.78 8.39 -5.19
N ASP A 114 2.86 9.34 -5.39
CA ASP A 114 2.31 9.68 -6.71
C ASP A 114 3.38 10.24 -7.64
N ASN A 115 4.24 11.13 -7.14
CA ASN A 115 5.40 11.61 -7.89
C ASN A 115 6.32 10.46 -8.30
N ALA A 116 6.62 9.53 -7.39
CA ALA A 116 7.48 8.38 -7.70
C ALA A 116 6.86 7.49 -8.78
N ILE A 117 5.55 7.25 -8.74
CA ILE A 117 4.82 6.49 -9.77
C ILE A 117 4.89 7.22 -11.11
N ARG A 118 4.61 8.54 -11.14
CA ARG A 118 4.68 9.36 -12.35
C ARG A 118 6.08 9.31 -12.98
N GLU A 119 7.12 9.47 -12.17
CA GLU A 119 8.50 9.34 -12.64
C GLU A 119 8.77 7.93 -13.20
N ALA A 120 8.27 6.86 -12.57
CA ALA A 120 8.45 5.50 -13.07
C ALA A 120 7.80 5.28 -14.44
N ILE A 121 6.62 5.85 -14.68
CA ILE A 121 5.94 5.83 -15.99
C ILE A 121 6.82 6.48 -17.06
N LEU A 122 7.35 7.67 -16.77
CA LEU A 122 8.23 8.41 -17.67
C LEU A 122 9.57 7.72 -17.90
N ARG A 123 10.02 6.88 -16.96
CA ARG A 123 11.20 6.01 -17.17
C ARG A 123 10.93 4.76 -18.01
N GLY A 124 9.68 4.52 -18.42
CA GLY A 124 9.31 3.36 -19.21
C GLY A 124 8.91 2.12 -18.41
N VAL A 125 8.58 2.28 -17.12
CA VAL A 125 8.18 1.16 -16.26
C VAL A 125 6.70 0.82 -16.49
N LYS A 126 6.36 -0.48 -16.51
CA LYS A 126 4.99 -0.96 -16.65
C LYS A 126 4.34 -1.15 -15.29
N ILE A 127 3.25 -0.43 -15.02
CA ILE A 127 2.60 -0.39 -13.72
C ILE A 127 1.21 -1.00 -13.81
N LYS A 128 0.89 -1.92 -12.90
CA LYS A 128 -0.46 -2.43 -12.67
C LYS A 128 -0.89 -2.07 -11.26
N ILE A 129 -2.04 -1.40 -11.12
CA ILE A 129 -2.59 -0.98 -9.82
C ILE A 129 -3.96 -1.61 -9.62
N ILE A 130 -4.13 -2.30 -8.51
CA ILE A 130 -5.43 -2.71 -7.98
C ILE A 130 -5.75 -1.80 -6.80
N SER A 131 -6.89 -1.11 -6.88
CA SER A 131 -7.44 -0.27 -5.82
C SER A 131 -8.90 -0.62 -5.55
N THR A 132 -9.48 -0.06 -4.49
CA THR A 132 -10.93 -0.11 -4.26
C THR A 132 -11.57 1.26 -4.47
N ALA A 133 -12.90 1.31 -4.51
CA ALA A 133 -13.70 2.53 -4.63
C ALA A 133 -14.55 2.79 -3.38
N LEU A 134 -14.00 2.49 -2.19
CA LEU A 134 -14.73 2.50 -0.92
C LEU A 134 -14.87 3.88 -0.30
N HIS A 135 -13.75 4.61 -0.21
CA HIS A 135 -13.69 5.93 0.41
C HIS A 135 -13.60 7.00 -0.68
N PHE A 136 -14.43 8.04 -0.60
CA PHE A 136 -14.40 9.20 -1.52
C PHE A 136 -14.13 8.85 -3.00
N PRO A 137 -14.91 7.92 -3.61
CA PRO A 137 -14.56 7.31 -4.91
C PRO A 137 -14.32 8.34 -6.01
N ASN A 138 -15.14 9.40 -6.09
CA ASN A 138 -14.96 10.49 -7.06
C ASN A 138 -13.54 11.11 -7.01
N LYS A 139 -12.98 11.29 -5.80
CA LYS A 139 -11.64 11.87 -5.63
C LYS A 139 -10.55 10.84 -5.92
N GLY A 140 -10.64 9.66 -5.31
CA GLY A 140 -9.60 8.62 -5.42
C GLY A 140 -9.44 8.11 -6.85
N LEU A 141 -10.57 7.82 -7.51
CA LEU A 141 -10.57 7.34 -8.90
C LEU A 141 -10.10 8.41 -9.88
N GLY A 142 -10.36 9.69 -9.61
CA GLY A 142 -9.82 10.80 -10.40
C GLY A 142 -8.29 10.84 -10.43
N PHE A 143 -7.64 10.63 -9.29
CA PHE A 143 -6.16 10.54 -9.23
C PHE A 143 -5.65 9.33 -10.01
N LEU A 144 -6.25 8.15 -9.83
CA LEU A 144 -5.89 6.95 -10.58
C LEU A 144 -6.07 7.16 -12.09
N LYS A 145 -7.15 7.82 -12.51
CA LYS A 145 -7.40 8.13 -13.92
C LYS A 145 -6.32 9.05 -14.50
N SER A 146 -5.83 10.00 -13.70
CA SER A 146 -4.73 10.87 -14.13
C SER A 146 -3.42 10.11 -14.39
N LEU A 147 -3.19 8.99 -13.71
CA LEU A 147 -2.03 8.12 -13.95
C LEU A 147 -2.19 7.29 -15.23
N GLU A 148 -3.38 6.75 -15.49
CA GLU A 148 -3.65 6.03 -16.75
C GLU A 148 -3.46 6.94 -17.97
N VAL A 149 -4.00 8.17 -17.92
CA VAL A 149 -3.85 9.15 -19.01
C VAL A 149 -2.38 9.51 -19.24
N LEU A 150 -1.57 9.60 -18.18
CA LEU A 150 -0.13 9.83 -18.31
C LEU A 150 0.56 8.65 -19.01
N GLY A 151 0.17 7.42 -18.66
CA GLY A 151 0.71 6.19 -19.25
C GLY A 151 0.37 6.00 -20.73
N GLU A 152 -0.81 6.43 -21.17
CA GLU A 152 -1.25 6.35 -22.59
C GLU A 152 -0.39 7.20 -23.54
N ARG A 153 0.22 8.27 -23.03
CA ARG A 153 0.94 9.27 -23.84
C ARG A 153 2.44 9.07 -23.91
N HIS A 154 2.99 8.04 -23.24
CA HIS A 154 4.44 7.86 -23.12
C HIS A 154 4.94 6.63 -23.87
N SER A 155 5.95 6.80 -24.73
CA SER A 155 6.58 5.70 -25.47
C SER A 155 7.45 4.85 -24.52
N GLY A 156 6.90 3.74 -24.04
CA GLY A 156 7.64 2.66 -23.36
C GLY A 156 7.14 2.32 -21.96
N GLY A 157 6.47 3.25 -21.28
CA GLY A 157 5.86 3.03 -19.97
C GLY A 157 4.36 2.82 -20.10
N SER A 158 3.72 2.28 -19.07
CA SER A 158 2.26 2.14 -19.06
C SER A 158 1.73 2.10 -17.63
N VAL A 159 0.50 2.54 -17.43
CA VAL A 159 -0.26 2.27 -16.19
C VAL A 159 -1.57 1.65 -16.58
N SER A 160 -1.94 0.57 -15.90
CA SER A 160 -3.29 0.03 -15.94
C SER A 160 -3.83 -0.05 -14.52
N VAL A 161 -5.04 0.42 -14.33
CA VAL A 161 -5.72 0.42 -13.04
C VAL A 161 -6.97 -0.46 -13.13
N LYS A 162 -7.17 -1.29 -12.12
CA LYS A 162 -8.41 -2.02 -11.91
C LYS A 162 -9.00 -1.74 -10.53
N ILE A 163 -10.32 -1.62 -10.48
CA ILE A 163 -11.09 -1.48 -9.26
C ILE A 163 -11.58 -2.85 -8.82
N PHE A 164 -11.18 -3.23 -7.61
CA PHE A 164 -11.48 -4.54 -7.05
C PHE A 164 -12.66 -4.46 -6.10
N LYS A 165 -13.74 -5.19 -6.41
CA LYS A 165 -14.89 -5.36 -5.54
C LYS A 165 -15.02 -6.83 -5.15
N VAL A 166 -14.98 -7.13 -3.85
CA VAL A 166 -15.24 -8.50 -3.40
C VAL A 166 -16.72 -8.80 -3.63
N PRO A 167 -17.08 -9.93 -4.24
CA PRO A 167 -18.48 -10.27 -4.43
C PRO A 167 -19.17 -10.43 -3.07
N ALA A 168 -20.38 -9.91 -2.99
CA ALA A 168 -21.32 -10.15 -1.91
C ALA A 168 -22.60 -10.71 -2.53
N ASP A 169 -23.12 -11.79 -1.96
CA ASP A 169 -24.45 -12.26 -2.32
C ASP A 169 -25.48 -11.26 -1.79
N SER A 170 -26.11 -10.53 -2.71
CA SER A 170 -27.06 -9.46 -2.40
C SER A 170 -28.31 -9.96 -1.68
N PHE A 171 -28.66 -11.25 -1.83
CA PHE A 171 -29.80 -11.87 -1.17
C PHE A 171 -29.45 -12.45 0.20
N ALA A 172 -28.19 -12.82 0.43
CA ALA A 172 -27.78 -13.46 1.69
C ALA A 172 -27.26 -12.50 2.76
N TYR A 173 -26.86 -11.27 2.40
CA TYR A 173 -26.18 -10.35 3.31
C TYR A 173 -26.93 -9.03 3.49
N GLN A 174 -26.95 -8.52 4.72
CA GLN A 174 -27.36 -7.14 4.99
C GLN A 174 -26.41 -6.15 4.30
N PRO A 175 -26.85 -4.93 3.88
CA PRO A 175 -26.02 -3.97 3.14
C PRO A 175 -24.65 -3.67 3.78
N VAL A 176 -24.60 -3.65 5.11
CA VAL A 176 -23.37 -3.47 5.90
C VAL A 176 -22.37 -4.58 5.63
N LEU A 177 -22.83 -5.84 5.68
CA LEU A 177 -22.01 -7.02 5.43
C LEU A 177 -21.56 -7.09 3.97
N GLN A 178 -22.39 -6.60 3.04
CA GLN A 178 -22.01 -6.51 1.63
C GLN A 178 -20.85 -5.51 1.44
N ARG A 179 -20.92 -4.33 2.06
CA ARG A 179 -19.87 -3.29 1.98
C ARG A 179 -18.61 -3.65 2.77
N ASP A 180 -18.73 -4.39 3.87
CA ASP A 180 -17.57 -4.77 4.69
C ASP A 180 -16.71 -5.87 4.07
N ARG A 181 -17.23 -6.57 3.06
CA ARG A 181 -16.43 -7.48 2.22
C ARG A 181 -15.53 -6.66 1.30
N ARG A 182 -14.29 -6.45 1.74
CA ARG A 182 -13.29 -5.66 1.00
C ARG A 182 -11.95 -6.34 0.91
N THR A 183 -11.21 -6.05 -0.16
CA THR A 183 -9.77 -6.25 -0.14
C THR A 183 -9.12 -5.18 0.72
N HIS A 184 -8.38 -5.60 1.74
CA HIS A 184 -7.65 -4.69 2.63
C HIS A 184 -6.14 -4.85 2.47
N LYS A 185 -5.66 -5.27 1.30
CA LYS A 185 -4.23 -5.46 1.03
C LYS A 185 -3.51 -4.11 0.94
N LYS A 186 -2.22 -4.13 1.28
CA LYS A 186 -1.25 -3.05 1.02
C LYS A 186 0.09 -3.71 0.71
N PHE A 187 0.34 -3.96 -0.57
CA PHE A 187 1.63 -4.46 -1.00
C PHE A 187 2.07 -3.85 -2.32
N LEU A 188 3.38 -3.73 -2.46
CA LEU A 188 4.07 -3.31 -3.67
C LEU A 188 5.11 -4.37 -4.02
N MET A 189 5.20 -4.72 -5.30
CA MET A 189 6.20 -5.63 -5.83
C MET A 189 6.85 -5.01 -7.08
N THR A 190 8.17 -5.04 -7.13
CA THR A 190 8.98 -4.62 -8.28
C THR A 190 9.79 -5.81 -8.80
N ASP A 191 10.74 -5.53 -9.71
CA ASP A 191 11.73 -6.50 -10.18
C ASP A 191 12.46 -7.24 -9.04
N ASP A 192 12.82 -6.52 -7.98
CA ASP A 192 13.72 -7.00 -6.93
C ASP A 192 13.21 -6.77 -5.50
N THR A 193 12.12 -6.02 -5.32
CA THR A 193 11.64 -5.59 -4.00
C THR A 193 10.18 -5.98 -3.81
N LEU A 194 9.87 -6.52 -2.63
CA LEU A 194 8.52 -6.83 -2.17
C LEU A 194 8.30 -6.12 -0.83
N ILE A 195 7.24 -5.33 -0.75
CA ILE A 195 6.82 -4.63 0.47
C ILE A 195 5.41 -5.07 0.81
N ILE A 196 5.20 -5.54 2.04
CA ILE A 196 3.88 -5.86 2.59
C ILE A 196 3.71 -5.04 3.86
N GLY A 197 2.67 -4.21 3.92
CA GLY A 197 2.46 -3.30 5.05
C GLY A 197 1.02 -3.17 5.50
N THR A 198 0.81 -2.25 6.43
CA THR A 198 -0.51 -1.95 7.02
C THR A 198 -1.12 -0.65 6.49
N SER A 199 -0.30 0.25 5.95
CA SER A 199 -0.66 1.62 5.57
C SER A 199 -1.31 1.73 4.20
N ASN A 200 -2.53 2.28 4.13
CA ASN A 200 -3.11 2.74 2.87
C ASN A 200 -2.28 3.89 2.30
N TRP A 201 -2.44 4.15 1.00
CA TRP A 201 -1.59 5.11 0.30
C TRP A 201 -2.19 6.51 0.33
N SER A 202 -2.25 7.09 1.54
CA SER A 202 -2.56 8.49 1.82
C SER A 202 -1.60 9.08 2.85
N GLY A 203 -1.50 10.40 2.91
CA GLY A 203 -0.57 11.08 3.83
C GLY A 203 -0.85 10.73 5.30
N ASP A 204 -2.10 10.42 5.64
CA ASP A 204 -2.54 10.10 7.00
C ASP A 204 -1.81 8.89 7.61
N TYR A 205 -1.34 7.94 6.78
CA TYR A 205 -0.75 6.68 7.25
C TYR A 205 0.78 6.68 7.32
N PHE A 206 1.44 7.69 6.75
CA PHE A 206 2.91 7.78 6.71
C PHE A 206 3.46 8.93 7.56
N GLU A 207 2.63 9.94 7.78
CA GLU A 207 2.92 11.15 8.54
C GLU A 207 2.25 11.06 9.93
N ASP A 208 2.34 12.12 10.74
CA ASP A 208 2.03 12.11 12.18
C ASP A 208 0.53 11.97 12.56
N LEU A 209 -0.31 11.37 11.70
CA LEU A 209 -1.75 11.15 11.94
C LEU A 209 -2.13 9.68 12.14
N GLY A 210 -1.21 8.74 11.89
CA GLY A 210 -1.46 7.31 12.01
C GLY A 210 -0.16 6.55 12.25
N THR A 211 -0.27 5.26 12.54
CA THR A 211 0.88 4.36 12.70
C THR A 211 0.81 3.21 11.72
N GLY A 212 1.97 2.69 11.33
CA GLY A 212 2.06 1.60 10.39
C GLY A 212 3.39 0.86 10.47
N VAL A 213 3.39 -0.36 9.96
CA VAL A 213 4.58 -1.20 9.84
C VAL A 213 4.55 -1.90 8.49
N ALA A 214 5.73 -2.08 7.90
CA ALA A 214 5.89 -2.93 6.74
C ALA A 214 7.10 -3.86 6.87
N ILE A 215 6.99 -5.02 6.24
CA ILE A 215 8.12 -5.89 5.96
C ILE A 215 8.59 -5.65 4.52
N VAL A 216 9.88 -5.42 4.38
CA VAL A 216 10.54 -5.18 3.10
C VAL A 216 11.48 -6.34 2.82
N LEU A 217 11.30 -7.00 1.68
CA LEU A 217 12.16 -8.06 1.19
C LEU A 217 12.81 -7.62 -0.12
N LYS A 218 14.13 -7.70 -0.20
CA LYS A 218 14.92 -7.33 -1.37
C LYS A 218 15.77 -8.50 -1.86
N GLN A 219 15.76 -8.72 -3.17
CA GLN A 219 16.62 -9.67 -3.85
C GLN A 219 17.97 -9.01 -4.12
N THR A 220 19.04 -9.52 -3.51
CA THR A 220 20.38 -8.96 -3.68
C THR A 220 21.21 -9.66 -4.74
N GLU A 221 20.85 -10.88 -5.11
CA GLU A 221 21.55 -11.64 -6.14
C GLU A 221 20.69 -11.80 -7.39
N LYS A 222 21.20 -11.37 -8.54
CA LYS A 222 20.64 -11.69 -9.87
C LYS A 222 20.88 -13.17 -10.23
N ARG A 223 20.61 -14.11 -9.32
CA ARG A 223 20.73 -15.55 -9.59
C ARG A 223 19.49 -16.06 -10.33
N ARG A 224 19.67 -17.18 -11.04
CA ARG A 224 18.78 -17.73 -12.08
C ARG A 224 17.32 -18.00 -11.68
N LYS A 225 16.94 -17.97 -10.40
CA LYS A 225 15.59 -18.34 -9.94
C LYS A 225 14.96 -17.26 -9.08
N ILE A 226 13.72 -16.90 -9.42
CA ILE A 226 12.88 -16.01 -8.61
C ILE A 226 12.57 -16.74 -7.28
N PRO A 227 12.84 -16.12 -6.11
CA PRO A 227 12.49 -16.64 -4.81
C PRO A 227 11.02 -17.05 -4.69
N GLN A 228 10.73 -18.09 -3.91
CA GLN A 228 9.38 -18.66 -3.82
C GLN A 228 8.34 -17.62 -3.37
N ILE A 229 8.67 -16.79 -2.39
CA ILE A 229 7.76 -15.74 -1.89
C ILE A 229 7.41 -14.71 -2.97
N PHE A 230 8.36 -14.34 -3.84
CA PHE A 230 8.09 -13.42 -4.95
C PHE A 230 7.18 -14.07 -6.00
N LYS A 231 7.38 -15.36 -6.31
CA LYS A 231 6.47 -16.11 -7.18
C LYS A 231 5.06 -16.18 -6.60
N GLN A 232 4.93 -16.51 -5.33
CA GLN A 232 3.64 -16.60 -4.64
C GLN A 232 2.91 -15.25 -4.63
N MET A 233 3.61 -14.16 -4.29
CA MET A 233 3.02 -12.82 -4.28
C MET A 233 2.62 -12.34 -5.68
N LYS A 234 3.43 -12.64 -6.70
CA LYS A 234 3.06 -12.35 -8.10
C LYS A 234 1.83 -13.15 -8.52
N ASN A 235 1.75 -14.43 -8.19
CA ASN A 235 0.59 -15.27 -8.49
C ASN A 235 -0.67 -14.77 -7.77
N LEU A 236 -0.54 -14.33 -6.52
CA LEU A 236 -1.64 -13.71 -5.77
C LEU A 236 -2.11 -12.41 -6.41
N PHE A 237 -1.19 -11.56 -6.87
CA PHE A 237 -1.53 -10.35 -7.63
C PHE A 237 -2.27 -10.71 -8.93
N GLU A 238 -1.69 -11.59 -9.75
CA GLU A 238 -2.26 -11.95 -11.06
C GLU A 238 -3.60 -12.69 -10.92
N ARG A 239 -3.80 -13.49 -9.88
CA ARG A 239 -5.10 -14.09 -9.55
C ARG A 239 -6.16 -13.01 -9.38
N ASP A 240 -5.88 -12.00 -8.56
CA ASP A 240 -6.83 -10.92 -8.32
C ASP A 240 -7.01 -10.06 -9.57
N TRP A 241 -5.91 -9.69 -10.23
CA TRP A 241 -5.89 -8.89 -11.46
C TRP A 241 -6.74 -9.48 -12.60
N ASN A 242 -6.69 -10.80 -12.76
CA ASN A 242 -7.40 -11.52 -13.83
C ASN A 242 -8.76 -12.09 -13.39
N SER A 243 -9.17 -11.84 -12.13
CA SER A 243 -10.49 -12.26 -11.65
C SER A 243 -11.62 -11.38 -12.20
N ASN A 244 -12.84 -11.91 -12.19
CA ASN A 244 -14.05 -11.15 -12.52
C ASN A 244 -14.39 -10.04 -11.51
N TYR A 245 -13.63 -9.95 -10.41
CA TYR A 245 -13.79 -8.95 -9.36
C TYR A 245 -12.97 -7.69 -9.61
N ALA A 246 -12.07 -7.72 -10.59
CA ALA A 246 -11.18 -6.63 -10.95
C ALA A 246 -11.65 -5.96 -12.24
N HIS A 247 -12.36 -4.85 -12.10
CA HIS A 247 -12.99 -4.11 -13.19
C HIS A 247 -12.07 -3.01 -13.71
N LEU A 248 -12.09 -2.74 -15.02
CA LEU A 248 -11.31 -1.64 -15.60
C LEU A 248 -11.74 -0.29 -15.00
N LEU A 249 -10.78 0.60 -14.74
CA LEU A 249 -11.07 1.90 -14.13
C LEU A 249 -12.12 2.71 -14.91
N ASN A 250 -11.94 2.86 -16.22
CA ASN A 250 -12.90 3.60 -17.06
C ASN A 250 -14.29 2.96 -17.06
N PHE A 251 -14.36 1.63 -17.06
CA PHE A 251 -15.63 0.92 -16.99
C PHE A 251 -16.32 1.19 -15.64
N TYR A 252 -15.59 1.13 -14.53
CA TYR A 252 -16.13 1.43 -13.21
C TYR A 252 -16.60 2.89 -13.11
N ILE A 253 -15.79 3.86 -13.52
CA ILE A 253 -16.15 5.29 -13.46
C ILE A 253 -17.45 5.55 -14.24
N LYS A 254 -17.52 5.07 -15.48
CA LYS A 254 -18.69 5.24 -16.33
C LYS A 254 -19.96 4.67 -15.69
N ASN A 255 -19.91 3.40 -15.28
CA ASN A 255 -21.10 2.68 -14.82
C ASN A 255 -21.51 2.99 -13.37
N CYS A 256 -20.58 3.45 -12.51
CA CYS A 256 -20.86 3.64 -11.09
C CYS A 256 -20.86 5.10 -10.63
N LEU A 257 -20.19 6.00 -11.35
CA LEU A 257 -20.06 7.41 -10.97
C LEU A 257 -20.74 8.38 -11.95
N GLU A 258 -20.78 8.05 -13.24
CA GLU A 258 -21.32 8.94 -14.28
C GLU A 258 -22.75 8.58 -14.71
N GLU A 259 -23.04 7.30 -14.93
CA GLU A 259 -24.37 6.82 -15.30
C GLU A 259 -25.28 6.75 -14.05
N ASN A 260 -26.38 7.51 -14.07
CA ASN A 260 -27.38 7.58 -12.99
C ASN A 260 -28.46 6.49 -13.07
N GLU A 261 -28.40 5.59 -14.04
CA GLU A 261 -29.40 4.52 -14.19
C GLU A 261 -29.09 3.38 -13.21
N GLY A 262 -29.77 3.40 -12.06
CA GLY A 262 -29.91 2.24 -11.18
C GLY A 262 -28.65 1.83 -10.42
N LYS A 263 -28.09 2.73 -9.61
CA LYS A 263 -27.05 2.42 -8.60
C LYS A 263 -27.41 1.21 -7.70
N GLU A 264 -28.68 0.86 -7.60
CA GLU A 264 -29.18 -0.29 -6.84
C GLU A 264 -29.05 -1.65 -7.57
N SER A 265 -28.65 -1.69 -8.85
CA SER A 265 -28.69 -2.93 -9.66
C SER A 265 -27.35 -3.40 -10.24
N ASN A 266 -26.29 -2.59 -10.18
CA ASN A 266 -25.02 -2.97 -10.78
C ASN A 266 -24.10 -3.67 -9.75
N GLU A 267 -24.00 -5.00 -9.88
CA GLU A 267 -23.20 -5.87 -8.99
C GLU A 267 -21.72 -5.45 -8.87
N ILE A 268 -21.22 -4.59 -9.75
CA ILE A 268 -19.84 -4.09 -9.72
C ILE A 268 -19.66 -2.85 -8.83
N CYS A 269 -20.71 -2.09 -8.52
CA CYS A 269 -20.59 -0.79 -7.84
C CYS A 269 -20.61 -0.92 -6.32
N GLU A 270 -19.75 -0.18 -5.61
CA GLU A 270 -19.78 -0.16 -4.14
C GLU A 270 -21.09 0.46 -3.62
N ILE A 271 -21.65 -0.17 -2.60
CA ILE A 271 -22.88 0.30 -1.94
C ILE A 271 -22.52 1.51 -1.07
N GLU A 272 -23.35 2.56 -1.08
CA GLU A 272 -23.15 3.72 -0.22
C GLU A 272 -23.15 3.34 1.26
N LYS A 273 -22.29 4.00 2.04
CA LYS A 273 -22.23 3.74 3.48
C LYS A 273 -23.49 4.31 4.09
N ASP A 274 -24.27 3.49 4.81
CA ASP A 274 -25.41 4.00 5.57
C ASP A 274 -24.89 5.03 6.61
N PRO A 275 -25.28 6.31 6.49
CA PRO A 275 -24.82 7.35 7.40
C PRO A 275 -25.35 7.14 8.83
N ASN A 276 -26.43 6.37 9.02
CA ASN A 276 -26.99 6.08 10.35
C ASN A 276 -26.16 5.05 11.14
N LEU A 277 -25.20 4.38 10.50
CA LEU A 277 -24.26 3.46 11.16
C LEU A 277 -22.98 4.16 11.65
N LEU A 278 -22.92 5.49 11.55
CA LEU A 278 -21.81 6.31 12.04
C LEU A 278 -22.06 6.91 13.43
N THR A 279 -23.23 6.67 14.03
CA THR A 279 -23.61 7.10 15.39
C THR A 279 -23.25 6.07 16.44
#